data_AF-A0A6A6DPI9-F1
#
_entry.id   AF-A0A6A6DPI9-F1
#
_cell.length_a   1.000
_cell.length_b   1.000
_cell.length_c   1.000
_cell.angle_alpha   90.00
_cell.angle_beta   90.00
_cell.angle_gamma   90.00
#
_symmetry.space_group_name_H-M   'P 1'
#
loop_
_entity.id
_entity.type
_entity.pdbx_description
1 polymer ?
#
loop_
_entity_poly.entity_id
_entity_poly.type
_entity_poly.pdbx_seq_one_letter_code
_entity_poly.pdbx_strand_id
1 'polypeptide(L)'
;MDRAKETLHKAVRPATDVNKHNINTQRQAKPGLQWDMEPKPTKVHLQSSDPDYMYRLSLCVPSGKLAGKEALITGSDLGIGRAVAILFAMEGAKVVIVYLPAEEEDAQHTKAQTEKNGGEVLLIASDLSNAINCKDVIERAGPVFGGIDILVNNAAFRQEQGDISDITKYNSGSG
;
A
#
# COMPACT_ATOMS: atom_id res chain seq x y z
N MET A 1 6.68 14.68 -18.42
CA MET A 1 7.52 13.53 -18.02
C MET A 1 8.62 13.89 -17.00
N ASP A 2 9.03 15.16 -16.86
CA ASP A 2 10.15 15.51 -15.96
C ASP A 2 9.82 15.68 -14.47
N ARG A 3 8.57 16.00 -14.09
CA ARG A 3 8.20 16.15 -12.65
C ARG A 3 8.21 14.84 -11.85
N ALA A 4 7.96 13.69 -12.49
CA ALA A 4 7.97 12.38 -11.83
C ALA A 4 9.39 11.94 -11.44
N LYS A 5 10.42 12.34 -12.20
CA LYS A 5 11.82 12.00 -11.92
C LYS A 5 12.37 12.71 -10.69
N GLU A 6 11.86 13.89 -10.37
CA GLU A 6 12.38 14.76 -9.31
C GLU A 6 11.96 14.30 -7.90
N THR A 7 10.78 13.66 -7.78
CA THR A 7 10.27 13.14 -6.50
C THR A 7 10.83 11.76 -6.14
N LEU A 8 11.25 10.97 -7.13
CA LEU A 8 11.86 9.64 -6.94
C LEU A 8 13.33 9.73 -6.47
N HIS A 9 14.06 10.78 -6.85
CA HIS A 9 15.48 10.96 -6.52
C HIS A 9 15.77 11.37 -5.06
N LYS A 10 14.77 11.79 -4.29
CA LYS A 10 14.94 12.23 -2.89
C LYS A 10 14.61 11.16 -1.84
N ALA A 11 14.42 9.91 -2.25
CA ALA A 11 14.46 8.81 -1.30
C ALA A 11 15.91 8.66 -0.80
N VAL A 12 16.11 9.05 0.46
CA VAL A 12 17.27 8.82 1.33
C VAL A 12 18.27 7.86 0.71
N ARG A 13 19.48 8.36 0.37
CA ARG A 13 20.67 7.51 0.24
C ARG A 13 20.72 6.69 1.53
N PRO A 14 20.46 5.37 1.51
CA PRO A 14 20.60 4.59 2.72
C PRO A 14 22.05 4.76 3.17
N ALA A 15 22.25 5.07 4.45
CA ALA A 15 23.58 5.13 5.03
C ALA A 15 24.34 3.85 4.66
N THR A 16 25.62 4.04 4.36
CA THR A 16 26.59 3.12 3.74
C THR A 16 26.91 1.84 4.53
N ASP A 17 25.98 1.28 5.29
CA ASP A 17 26.28 0.15 6.16
C ASP A 17 25.90 -1.20 5.54
N VAL A 18 26.95 -1.95 5.24
CA VAL A 18 26.97 -3.33 4.72
C VAL A 18 26.50 -4.38 5.74
N ASN A 19 26.04 -3.98 6.93
CA ASN A 19 25.47 -4.88 7.94
C ASN A 19 23.95 -5.11 7.78
N LYS A 20 23.61 -6.11 6.96
CA LYS A 20 22.26 -6.54 6.55
C LYS A 20 21.24 -6.96 7.65
N HIS A 21 21.48 -6.72 8.95
CA HIS A 21 20.57 -7.20 10.01
C HIS A 21 20.32 -6.21 11.16
N ASN A 22 20.83 -4.97 11.11
CA ASN A 22 20.66 -4.02 12.22
C ASN A 22 19.40 -3.14 12.02
N ILE A 23 18.23 -3.78 11.95
CA ILE A 23 16.95 -3.07 12.13
C ILE A 23 16.75 -2.86 13.64
N ASN A 24 16.71 -1.60 14.07
CA ASN A 24 16.42 -1.28 15.47
C ASN A 24 15.09 -1.94 15.88
N THR A 25 15.10 -2.59 17.04
CA THR A 25 13.88 -3.15 17.61
C THR A 25 12.90 -2.01 17.86
N GLN A 26 11.71 -2.09 17.26
CA GLN A 26 10.65 -1.09 17.36
C GLN A 26 9.31 -1.79 17.54
N ARG A 27 8.39 -1.19 18.30
CA ARG A 27 7.02 -1.70 18.54
C ARG A 27 6.03 -0.54 18.46
N GLN A 28 4.87 -0.82 17.89
CA GLN A 28 3.75 0.12 17.80
C GLN A 28 2.46 -0.58 18.23
N ALA A 29 1.50 0.18 18.73
CA ALA A 29 0.14 -0.33 18.90
C ALA A 29 -0.47 -0.64 17.53
N LYS A 30 -1.35 -1.64 17.45
CA LYS A 30 -1.99 -2.01 16.17
C LYS A 30 -3.02 -0.94 15.75
N PRO A 31 -3.21 -0.69 14.45
CA PRO A 31 -2.59 -1.39 13.29
C PRO A 31 -1.13 -1.03 13.02
N GLY A 32 -0.65 0.06 13.61
CA GLY A 32 0.69 0.63 13.38
C GLY A 32 0.71 1.59 12.20
N LEU A 33 1.53 2.64 12.27
CA LEU A 33 1.69 3.65 11.24
C LEU A 33 3.04 3.47 10.54
N GLN A 34 3.03 3.36 9.22
CA GLN A 34 4.27 3.22 8.43
C GLN A 34 5.16 4.47 8.55
N TRP A 35 4.57 5.63 8.85
CA TRP A 35 5.33 6.88 8.98
C TRP A 35 6.34 6.84 10.13
N ASP A 36 6.03 6.11 11.19
CA ASP A 36 6.81 5.99 12.42
C ASP A 36 7.86 4.88 12.36
N MET A 37 8.02 4.22 11.21
CA MET A 37 9.01 3.16 11.03
C MET A 37 10.40 3.70 10.67
N GLU A 38 11.43 3.13 11.30
CA GLU A 38 12.85 3.37 10.96
C GLU A 38 13.59 2.05 10.68
N PRO A 39 14.12 1.83 9.45
CA PRO A 39 13.97 2.67 8.27
C PRO A 39 12.55 2.62 7.70
N LYS A 40 12.17 3.66 6.95
CA LYS A 40 10.90 3.68 6.21
C LYS A 40 10.90 2.59 5.13
N PRO A 41 9.79 1.84 4.95
CA PRO A 41 9.71 0.85 3.87
C PRO A 41 9.81 1.49 2.50
N THR A 42 10.50 0.82 1.58
CA THR A 42 10.57 1.19 0.16
C THR A 42 9.28 0.76 -0.56
N LYS A 43 8.79 1.58 -1.49
CA LYS A 43 7.48 1.38 -2.13
C LYS A 43 7.54 1.03 -3.62
N VAL A 44 8.57 1.51 -4.31
CA VAL A 44 8.69 1.43 -5.79
C VAL A 44 10.04 0.90 -6.26
N HIS A 45 10.87 0.40 -5.34
CA HIS A 45 12.16 -0.18 -5.66
C HIS A 45 12.01 -1.70 -5.76
N LEU A 46 12.41 -2.28 -6.90
CA LEU A 46 12.31 -3.70 -7.19
C LEU A 46 13.69 -4.34 -7.20
N GLN A 47 13.75 -5.65 -6.95
CA GLN A 47 15.02 -6.38 -7.04
C GLN A 47 15.58 -6.31 -8.46
N SER A 48 16.86 -5.93 -8.56
CA SER A 48 17.64 -5.88 -9.79
C SER A 48 18.61 -7.06 -9.85
N SER A 49 18.66 -7.73 -10.99
CA SER A 49 19.68 -8.72 -11.31
C SER A 49 21.01 -8.08 -11.74
N ASP A 50 21.02 -6.77 -11.96
CA ASP A 50 22.21 -6.03 -12.36
C ASP A 50 23.22 -5.95 -11.19
N PRO A 51 24.44 -6.52 -11.37
CA PRO A 51 25.47 -6.50 -10.33
C PRO A 51 26.02 -5.10 -10.04
N ASP A 52 25.86 -4.13 -10.94
CA ASP A 52 26.35 -2.75 -10.77
C ASP A 52 25.40 -1.88 -9.94
N TYR A 53 24.15 -2.32 -9.75
CA TYR A 53 23.25 -1.68 -8.78
C TYR A 53 23.71 -2.02 -7.36
N MET A 54 24.33 -1.05 -6.70
CA MET A 54 24.95 -1.13 -5.37
C MET A 54 24.06 -1.77 -4.27
N TYR A 55 22.74 -1.85 -4.48
CA TYR A 55 21.78 -2.47 -3.56
C TYR A 55 20.92 -3.59 -4.16
N ARG A 56 21.18 -4.01 -5.41
CA ARG A 56 20.29 -4.89 -6.19
C ARG A 56 18.84 -4.40 -6.14
N LEU A 57 18.63 -3.10 -6.07
CA LEU A 57 17.32 -2.45 -6.05
C LEU A 57 17.33 -1.36 -7.12
N SER A 58 16.43 -1.46 -8.09
CA SER A 58 16.23 -0.45 -9.13
C SER A 58 14.83 0.16 -8.98
N LEU A 59 14.69 1.43 -9.38
CA LEU A 59 13.38 2.08 -9.45
C LEU A 59 12.53 1.37 -10.51
N CYS A 60 11.29 1.05 -10.17
CA CYS A 60 10.33 0.54 -11.14
C CYS A 60 10.11 1.60 -12.24
N VAL A 61 10.31 1.20 -13.49
CA VAL A 61 10.03 2.02 -14.67
C VAL A 61 8.73 1.50 -15.28
N PRO A 62 7.65 2.31 -15.32
CA PRO A 62 6.39 1.86 -15.85
C PRO A 62 6.47 1.62 -17.37
N SER A 63 5.73 0.63 -17.83
CA SER A 63 5.66 0.23 -19.25
C SER A 63 4.25 0.34 -19.85
N GLY A 64 3.29 0.84 -19.07
CA GLY A 64 1.91 1.05 -19.48
C GLY A 64 1.08 -0.24 -19.48
N LYS A 65 1.50 -1.27 -18.74
CA LYS A 65 0.88 -2.61 -18.79
C LYS A 65 -0.57 -2.64 -18.30
N LEU A 66 -0.95 -1.65 -17.50
CA LEU A 66 -2.29 -1.55 -16.90
C LEU A 66 -3.05 -0.32 -17.41
N ALA A 67 -2.63 0.25 -18.55
CA ALA A 67 -3.28 1.41 -19.13
C ALA A 67 -4.78 1.15 -19.36
N GLY A 68 -5.61 2.02 -18.80
CA GLY A 68 -7.07 1.93 -18.90
C GLY A 68 -7.70 0.81 -18.06
N LYS A 69 -6.95 0.21 -17.13
CA LYS A 69 -7.47 -0.78 -16.18
C LYS A 69 -7.93 -0.15 -14.88
N GLU A 70 -8.89 -0.81 -14.25
CA GLU A 70 -9.48 -0.37 -12.98
C GLU A 70 -9.20 -1.39 -11.89
N ALA A 71 -8.45 -0.97 -10.88
CA ALA A 71 -8.00 -1.85 -9.81
C ALA A 71 -8.63 -1.46 -8.47
N LEU A 72 -9.24 -2.43 -7.79
CA LEU A 72 -9.67 -2.32 -6.40
C LEU A 72 -8.71 -3.05 -5.50
N ILE A 73 -8.13 -2.34 -4.53
CA ILE A 73 -7.13 -2.87 -3.60
C ILE A 73 -7.61 -2.61 -2.18
N THR A 74 -7.65 -3.67 -1.38
CA THR A 74 -8.04 -3.61 0.05
C THR A 74 -6.82 -3.51 0.95
N GLY A 75 -6.89 -2.74 2.04
CA GLY A 75 -5.76 -2.49 2.96
C GLY A 75 -4.58 -1.80 2.28
N SER A 76 -4.86 -0.90 1.34
CA SER A 76 -3.83 -0.24 0.51
C SER A 76 -3.44 1.16 0.97
N ASP A 77 -3.90 1.56 2.13
CA ASP A 77 -3.46 2.74 2.86
C ASP A 77 -2.01 2.60 3.37
N LEU A 78 -1.48 1.38 3.53
CA LEU A 78 -0.16 1.10 4.12
C LEU A 78 0.59 -0.05 3.40
N GLY A 79 1.89 -0.17 3.69
CA GLY A 79 2.68 -1.38 3.41
C GLY A 79 2.67 -1.85 1.95
N ILE A 80 2.38 -3.15 1.76
CA ILE A 80 2.35 -3.79 0.43
C ILE A 80 1.22 -3.22 -0.41
N GLY A 81 0.02 -3.05 0.14
CA GLY A 81 -1.12 -2.50 -0.59
C GLY A 81 -0.84 -1.09 -1.12
N ARG A 82 -0.16 -0.24 -0.32
CA ARG A 82 0.31 1.10 -0.75
C ARG A 82 1.29 1.01 -1.92
N ALA A 83 2.25 0.08 -1.85
CA ALA A 83 3.19 -0.13 -2.95
C ALA A 83 2.46 -0.58 -4.24
N VAL A 84 1.52 -1.51 -4.13
CA VAL A 84 0.70 -1.97 -5.27
C VAL A 84 -0.12 -0.82 -5.86
N ALA A 85 -0.78 -0.01 -5.03
CA ALA A 85 -1.55 1.15 -5.51
C ALA A 85 -0.69 2.12 -6.33
N ILE A 86 0.49 2.48 -5.82
CA ILE A 86 1.42 3.38 -6.51
C ILE A 86 1.90 2.75 -7.82
N LEU A 87 2.33 1.49 -7.80
CA LEU A 87 2.86 0.80 -8.99
C LEU A 87 1.78 0.61 -10.06
N PHE A 88 0.53 0.33 -9.66
CA PHE A 88 -0.57 0.19 -10.61
C PHE A 88 -0.93 1.52 -11.28
N ALA A 89 -0.96 2.60 -10.50
CA ALA A 89 -1.11 3.95 -11.02
C ALA A 89 0.02 4.33 -11.99
N MET A 90 1.27 4.02 -11.63
CA MET A 90 2.42 4.24 -12.53
C MET A 90 2.26 3.49 -13.85
N GLU A 91 1.69 2.29 -13.84
CA GLU A 91 1.39 1.47 -15.04
C GLU A 91 0.12 1.91 -15.79
N GLY A 92 -0.57 2.95 -15.33
CA GLY A 92 -1.70 3.59 -16.02
C GLY A 92 -3.09 3.12 -15.59
N ALA A 93 -3.21 2.41 -14.46
CA ALA A 93 -4.49 2.02 -13.90
C ALA A 93 -5.15 3.14 -13.07
N LYS A 94 -6.48 3.15 -13.04
CA LYS A 94 -7.25 3.82 -11.99
C LYS A 94 -7.29 2.92 -10.76
N VAL A 95 -7.21 3.51 -9.56
CA VAL A 95 -7.05 2.74 -8.32
C VAL A 95 -8.12 3.13 -7.30
N VAL A 96 -8.84 2.12 -6.79
CA VAL A 96 -9.68 2.23 -5.60
C VAL A 96 -8.89 1.72 -4.41
N ILE A 97 -8.74 2.55 -3.39
CA ILE A 97 -8.11 2.20 -2.12
C ILE A 97 -9.21 2.00 -1.08
N VAL A 98 -9.31 0.77 -0.55
CA VAL A 98 -10.22 0.41 0.53
C VAL A 98 -9.43 0.23 1.82
N TYR A 99 -9.86 0.87 2.91
CA TYR A 99 -9.13 0.95 4.18
C TYR A 99 -10.11 1.10 5.36
N LEU A 100 -9.66 0.92 6.60
CA LEU A 100 -10.53 1.15 7.76
C LEU A 100 -10.70 2.65 8.03
N PRO A 101 -11.87 3.12 8.52
CA PRO A 101 -12.08 4.54 8.82
C PRO A 101 -11.03 5.17 9.77
N ALA A 102 -10.44 4.37 10.67
CA ALA A 102 -9.39 4.82 11.57
C ALA A 102 -8.04 5.12 10.87
N GLU A 103 -7.86 4.68 9.63
CA GLU A 103 -6.62 4.79 8.84
C GLU A 103 -6.70 5.91 7.78
N GLU A 104 -7.66 6.83 7.92
CA GLU A 104 -7.93 7.90 6.95
C GLU A 104 -6.69 8.73 6.60
N GLU A 105 -5.86 9.09 7.58
CA GLU A 105 -4.65 9.88 7.34
C GLU A 105 -3.66 9.14 6.42
N ASP A 106 -3.45 7.84 6.67
CA ASP A 106 -2.58 7.00 5.86
C ASP A 106 -3.14 6.76 4.45
N ALA A 107 -4.47 6.65 4.33
CA ALA A 107 -5.15 6.55 3.04
C ALA A 107 -4.99 7.83 2.22
N GLN A 108 -5.16 9.01 2.82
CA GLN A 108 -4.95 10.30 2.16
C GLN A 108 -3.49 10.48 1.73
N HIS A 109 -2.54 10.06 2.57
CA HIS A 109 -1.12 10.09 2.21
C HIS A 109 -0.83 9.15 1.02
N THR A 110 -1.43 7.96 0.99
CA THR A 110 -1.29 7.04 -0.16
C THR A 110 -1.93 7.60 -1.42
N LYS A 111 -3.13 8.18 -1.31
CA LYS A 111 -3.80 8.87 -2.42
C LYS A 111 -2.88 9.93 -3.01
N ALA A 112 -2.35 10.83 -2.18
CA ALA A 112 -1.46 11.89 -2.64
C ALA A 112 -0.19 11.35 -3.31
N GLN A 113 0.37 10.23 -2.83
CA GLN A 113 1.52 9.58 -3.48
C GLN A 113 1.15 8.94 -4.81
N THR A 114 -0.02 8.33 -4.90
CA THR A 114 -0.50 7.62 -6.08
C THR A 114 -0.89 8.62 -7.19
N GLU A 115 -1.61 9.69 -6.85
CA GLU A 115 -1.97 10.77 -7.77
C GLU A 115 -0.74 11.54 -8.29
N LYS A 116 0.28 11.76 -7.45
CA LYS A 116 1.56 12.34 -7.88
C LYS A 116 2.27 11.50 -8.96
N ASN A 117 1.99 10.20 -9.03
CA ASN A 117 2.51 9.29 -10.04
C ASN A 117 1.57 9.10 -11.24
N GLY A 118 0.55 9.97 -11.37
CA GLY A 118 -0.35 10.01 -12.54
C GLY A 118 -1.59 9.11 -12.44
N GLY A 119 -1.82 8.48 -11.29
CA GLY A 119 -3.02 7.67 -11.07
C GLY A 119 -4.27 8.50 -10.74
N GLU A 120 -5.42 8.03 -11.17
CA GLU A 120 -6.72 8.49 -10.68
C GLU A 120 -7.13 7.61 -9.50
N VAL A 121 -7.51 8.21 -8.37
CA VAL A 121 -7.69 7.49 -7.10
C VAL A 121 -9.04 7.77 -6.45
N LEU A 122 -9.75 6.70 -6.10
CA LEU A 122 -10.94 6.72 -5.24
C LEU A 122 -10.61 6.14 -3.86
N LEU A 123 -11.02 6.82 -2.81
CA LEU A 123 -10.92 6.35 -1.43
C LEU A 123 -12.27 5.80 -0.95
N ILE A 124 -12.25 4.62 -0.33
CA ILE A 124 -13.41 4.01 0.31
C ILE A 124 -13.04 3.53 1.71
N ALA A 125 -13.39 4.31 2.73
CA ALA A 125 -13.34 3.85 4.12
C ALA A 125 -14.44 2.82 4.37
N SER A 126 -14.07 1.60 4.76
CA SER A 126 -15.00 0.48 4.95
C SER A 126 -14.39 -0.65 5.79
N ASP A 127 -15.16 -1.20 6.74
CA ASP A 127 -14.80 -2.42 7.48
C ASP A 127 -15.32 -3.65 6.73
N LEU A 128 -14.39 -4.37 6.09
CA LEU A 128 -14.67 -5.56 5.28
C LEU A 128 -14.94 -6.83 6.11
N SER A 129 -14.90 -6.76 7.44
CA SER A 129 -15.35 -7.87 8.29
C SER A 129 -16.86 -8.10 8.18
N ASN A 130 -17.62 -7.08 7.73
CA ASN A 130 -19.06 -7.16 7.48
C ASN A 130 -19.35 -7.36 5.99
N ALA A 131 -20.04 -8.45 5.64
CA ALA A 131 -20.39 -8.78 4.27
C ALA A 131 -21.25 -7.72 3.56
N ILE A 132 -22.02 -6.92 4.30
CA ILE A 132 -22.81 -5.81 3.73
C ILE A 132 -21.86 -4.72 3.21
N ASN A 133 -20.83 -4.40 3.98
CA ASN A 133 -19.84 -3.38 3.62
C ASN A 133 -19.02 -3.81 2.39
N CYS A 134 -18.76 -5.10 2.23
CA CYS A 134 -18.12 -5.62 1.01
C CYS A 134 -18.95 -5.34 -0.25
N LYS A 135 -20.28 -5.42 -0.16
CA LYS A 135 -21.17 -5.10 -1.29
C LYS A 135 -21.19 -3.60 -1.57
N ASP A 136 -21.32 -2.77 -0.53
CA ASP A 136 -21.28 -1.30 -0.63
C ASP A 136 -20.00 -0.81 -1.34
N VAL A 137 -18.86 -1.41 -1.02
CA VAL A 137 -17.58 -1.08 -1.64
C VAL A 137 -17.61 -1.28 -3.16
N ILE A 138 -18.17 -2.39 -3.64
CA ILE A 138 -18.28 -2.68 -5.07
C ILE A 138 -19.29 -1.74 -5.75
N GLU A 139 -20.43 -1.50 -5.10
CA GLU A 139 -21.47 -0.59 -5.60
C GLU A 139 -21.00 0.86 -5.72
N ARG A 140 -20.08 1.29 -4.83
CA ARG A 140 -19.45 2.62 -4.89
C ARG A 140 -18.31 2.69 -5.90
N ALA A 141 -17.52 1.63 -6.03
CA ALA A 141 -16.36 1.60 -6.93
C ALA A 141 -16.78 1.51 -8.41
N GLY A 142 -17.67 0.60 -8.74
CA GLY A 142 -18.03 0.26 -10.13
C GLY A 142 -18.48 1.46 -10.97
N PRO A 143 -19.39 2.33 -10.49
CA PRO A 143 -19.88 3.47 -11.28
C PRO A 143 -18.83 4.56 -11.52
N VAL A 144 -17.88 4.73 -10.61
CA VAL A 144 -16.88 5.82 -10.68
C VAL A 144 -15.89 5.56 -11.81
N PHE A 145 -15.53 4.29 -12.02
CA PHE A 145 -14.53 3.95 -13.03
C PHE A 145 -15.12 3.28 -14.27
N GLY A 146 -16.26 2.60 -14.16
CA GLY A 146 -16.91 1.92 -15.29
C GLY A 146 -16.86 0.40 -15.18
N GLY A 147 -16.18 -0.12 -14.15
CA GLY A 147 -16.11 -1.53 -13.80
C GLY A 147 -15.05 -1.80 -12.74
N ILE A 148 -14.61 -3.06 -12.67
CA ILE A 148 -13.41 -3.48 -11.93
C ILE A 148 -12.75 -4.58 -12.78
N ASP A 149 -11.53 -4.31 -13.28
CA ASP A 149 -10.73 -5.31 -14.01
C ASP A 149 -9.88 -6.16 -13.07
N ILE A 150 -9.40 -5.55 -11.97
CA ILE A 150 -8.41 -6.13 -11.08
C ILE A 150 -8.89 -6.00 -9.64
N LEU A 151 -8.94 -7.13 -8.92
CA LEU A 151 -9.24 -7.17 -7.50
C LEU A 151 -8.02 -7.70 -6.73
N VAL A 152 -7.55 -6.93 -5.75
CA VAL A 152 -6.46 -7.30 -4.85
C VAL A 152 -6.99 -7.38 -3.42
N ASN A 153 -7.19 -8.61 -2.96
CA ASN A 153 -7.56 -8.92 -1.57
C ASN A 153 -6.31 -8.90 -0.68
N ASN A 154 -5.94 -7.72 -0.18
CA ASN A 154 -4.75 -7.50 0.62
C ASN A 154 -5.06 -7.08 2.08
N ALA A 155 -6.26 -6.57 2.38
CA ALA A 155 -6.65 -6.28 3.76
C ALA A 155 -6.55 -7.54 4.63
N ALA A 156 -5.82 -7.44 5.74
CA ALA A 156 -5.59 -8.53 6.66
C ALA A 156 -5.48 -8.03 8.10
N PHE A 157 -6.00 -8.82 9.04
CA PHE A 157 -5.83 -8.60 10.46
C PHE A 157 -4.89 -9.67 11.02
N ARG A 158 -3.88 -9.25 11.80
CA ARG A 158 -2.96 -10.18 12.46
C ARG A 158 -2.89 -9.93 13.96
N GLN A 159 -3.23 -10.96 14.74
CA GLN A 159 -3.03 -10.96 16.18
C GLN A 159 -2.30 -12.21 16.65
N GLU A 160 -1.08 -12.00 17.14
CA GLU A 160 -0.30 -13.03 17.81
C GLU A 160 -0.89 -13.25 19.21
N GLN A 161 -1.09 -14.53 19.54
CA GLN A 161 -1.53 -15.01 20.83
C GLN A 161 -0.55 -16.07 21.32
N GLY A 162 -0.33 -16.13 22.64
CA GLY A 162 0.61 -17.08 23.24
C GLY A 162 0.05 -18.51 23.30
N ASP A 163 -1.26 -18.64 23.47
CA ASP A 163 -1.97 -19.92 23.53
C ASP A 163 -3.18 -19.92 22.58
N ILE A 164 -3.60 -21.11 22.14
CA ILE A 164 -4.78 -21.28 21.28
C ILE A 164 -6.07 -20.89 22.01
N SER A 165 -6.12 -21.04 23.33
CA SER A 165 -7.28 -20.68 24.15
C SER A 165 -7.53 -19.17 24.24
N ASP A 166 -6.53 -18.35 23.92
CA ASP A 166 -6.64 -16.89 23.86
C ASP A 166 -7.21 -16.37 22.52
N ILE A 167 -7.45 -17.27 21.56
CA ILE A 167 -8.06 -16.93 20.27
C ILE A 167 -9.58 -16.86 20.46
N THR A 168 -10.10 -15.64 20.64
CA THR A 168 -11.54 -15.38 20.69
C THR A 168 -12.11 -15.16 19.29
N LYS A 169 -13.42 -15.43 19.11
CA LYS A 169 -14.12 -15.26 17.82
C LYS A 169 -14.23 -13.80 17.34
N TYR A 170 -14.02 -12.82 18.23
CA TYR A 170 -14.22 -11.40 17.98
C TYR A 170 -13.11 -10.59 18.64
N ASN A 171 -12.11 -10.19 17.86
CA ASN A 171 -11.23 -9.09 18.21
C ASN A 171 -11.40 -7.98 17.15
N SER A 172 -12.62 -7.44 17.06
CA SER A 172 -12.84 -6.14 16.42
C SER A 172 -12.34 -5.06 17.39
N GLY A 173 -11.25 -4.40 17.05
CA GLY A 173 -10.51 -3.45 17.90
C GLY A 173 -11.36 -2.31 18.46
N SER A 174 -12.00 -2.56 19.60
CA SER A 174 -12.61 -1.54 20.45
C SER A 174 -12.22 -1.83 21.89
N GLY A 175 -11.09 -1.25 22.27
CA GLY A 175 -10.61 -1.03 23.63
C GLY A 175 -9.98 0.35 23.67
#